data_AF-A0A257ES14-F1
#
_entry.id   AF-A0A257ES14-F1
#
_cell.length_a   1.000
_cell.length_b   1.000
_cell.length_c   1.000
_cell.angle_alpha   90.00
_cell.angle_beta   90.00
_cell.angle_gamma   90.00
#
_symmetry.space_group_name_H-M   'P 1'
#
loop_
_entity.id
_entity.type
_entity.pdbx_description
1 polymer ?
#
loop_
_entity_poly.entity_id
_entity_poly.type
_entity_poly.pdbx_seq_one_letter_code
_entity_poly.pdbx_strand_id
1 'polypeptide(L)' 'WWQGPTSCSSGPIDQIDAGALLDQILAAPIVRCDEVAWALGGISMASWNAIISAGLVVVWVLAARRG' A
#
# COMPACT_ATOMS: atom_id res chain seq x y z
N TRP A 1 -4.29 10.06 9.59
CA TRP A 1 -3.06 9.29 9.82
C TRP A 1 -3.43 7.82 9.63
N TRP A 2 -2.69 7.07 8.80
CA TRP A 2 -2.79 5.61 8.66
C TRP A 2 -1.34 5.10 8.71
N GLN A 3 -1.05 4.19 9.65
CA GLN A 3 0.26 3.55 9.85
C GLN A 3 0.86 2.69 8.70
N GLY A 4 0.33 2.71 7.47
CA GLY A 4 0.73 1.81 6.36
C GLY A 4 0.74 0.31 6.72
N PRO A 5 1.08 -0.58 5.78
CA PRO A 5 1.47 -1.95 6.08
C PRO A 5 2.92 -1.96 6.60
N THR A 6 3.11 -2.13 7.91
CA THR A 6 4.44 -2.16 8.55
C THR A 6 5.19 -3.48 8.36
N SER A 7 4.49 -4.54 7.97
CA SER A 7 5.01 -5.91 7.86
C SER A 7 5.70 -6.21 6.53
N CYS A 8 5.45 -5.44 5.47
CA CYS A 8 5.98 -5.68 4.12
C CYS A 8 6.74 -4.48 3.54
N SER A 9 7.07 -3.50 4.37
CA SER A 9 7.90 -2.37 4.00
C SER A 9 9.31 -2.56 4.57
N SER A 10 10.35 -2.45 3.74
CA SER A 10 11.74 -2.42 4.21
C SER A 10 12.13 -1.01 4.66
N GLY A 11 12.96 -0.92 5.70
CA GLY A 11 13.63 0.33 6.08
C GLY A 11 14.85 0.65 5.19
N PRO A 12 15.44 1.85 5.33
CA PRO A 12 16.69 2.21 4.64
C PRO A 12 17.83 1.25 5.01
N ILE A 13 18.62 0.84 4.02
CA ILE A 13 19.71 -0.14 4.14
C ILE A 13 21.11 0.49 4.11
N ASP A 14 21.20 1.80 4.36
CA ASP A 14 22.37 2.63 4.04
C ASP A 14 23.69 2.25 4.73
N GLN A 15 23.72 1.27 5.66
CA GLN A 15 24.94 0.88 6.40
C GLN A 15 25.03 -0.61 6.79
N ILE A 16 24.35 -1.52 6.09
CA ILE A 16 24.33 -2.96 6.47
C ILE A 16 25.26 -3.78 5.55
N ASP A 17 26.16 -4.56 6.14
CA ASP A 17 27.00 -5.53 5.41
C ASP A 17 26.14 -6.66 4.82
N ALA A 18 26.52 -7.21 3.66
CA ALA A 18 25.69 -8.15 2.90
C ALA A 18 25.33 -9.41 3.71
N GLY A 19 26.21 -9.86 4.61
CA GLY A 19 25.95 -10.97 5.53
C GLY A 19 24.90 -10.65 6.58
N ALA A 20 24.94 -9.44 7.17
CA ALA A 20 23.96 -9.00 8.16
C ALA A 20 22.58 -8.71 7.54
N LEU A 21 22.54 -8.29 6.26
CA LEU A 21 21.30 -8.18 5.51
C LEU A 21 20.69 -9.56 5.23
N LEU A 22 21.52 -10.55 4.88
CA LEU A 22 21.08 -11.92 4.65
C LEU A 22 20.52 -12.55 5.94
N ASP A 23 21.17 -12.34 7.09
CA ASP A 23 20.66 -12.81 8.39
C ASP A 23 19.30 -12.15 8.74
N GLN A 24 19.12 -10.86 8.43
CA GLN A 24 17.82 -10.19 8.60
C GLN A 24 16.74 -10.77 7.68
N ILE A 25 17.08 -11.11 6.43
CA ILE A 25 16.14 -11.74 5.50
C ILE A 25 15.77 -13.15 5.97
N LEU A 26 16.74 -13.94 6.44
CA LEU A 26 16.51 -15.30 6.95
C LEU A 26 15.74 -15.32 8.27
N ALA A 27 15.91 -14.31 9.11
CA ALA A 27 15.19 -14.16 10.37
C ALA A 27 13.77 -13.56 10.19
N ALA A 28 13.45 -13.03 9.01
CA ALA A 28 12.15 -12.41 8.76
C ALA A 28 11.03 -13.46 8.81
N PRO A 29 10.00 -13.28 9.66
CA PRO A 29 8.85 -14.17 9.66
C PRO A 29 8.15 -14.11 8.30
N ILE A 30 7.79 -15.28 7.76
CA ILE A 30 7.05 -15.40 6.50
C ILE A 30 5.64 -14.83 6.71
N VAL A 31 5.50 -13.52 6.45
CA VAL A 31 4.21 -12.82 6.42
C VAL A 31 3.68 -12.83 4.99
N ARG A 32 2.38 -13.01 4.83
CA ARG A 32 1.74 -13.09 3.53
C ARG A 32 1.44 -11.68 3.03
N CYS A 33 2.42 -11.08 2.36
CA CYS A 33 2.34 -9.70 1.85
C CYS A 33 1.27 -9.47 0.77
N ASP A 34 0.77 -10.55 0.17
CA ASP A 34 -0.28 -10.52 -0.85
C ASP A 34 -1.71 -10.57 -0.25
N GLU A 35 -1.82 -10.64 1.08
CA GLU A 35 -3.11 -10.73 1.75
C GLU A 35 -3.73 -9.34 1.92
N VAL A 36 -5.00 -9.25 1.58
CA VAL A 36 -5.77 -8.02 1.72
C VAL A 36 -5.98 -7.75 3.21
N ALA A 37 -5.32 -6.72 3.73
CA ALA A 37 -5.41 -6.32 5.15
C ALA A 37 -6.86 -6.01 5.58
N TRP A 38 -7.68 -5.43 4.69
CA TRP A 38 -9.12 -5.31 4.89
C TRP A 38 -9.87 -5.24 3.55
N ALA A 39 -11.05 -5.86 3.54
CA ALA A 39 -11.98 -5.82 2.42
C ALA A 39 -13.37 -5.44 2.92
N LEU A 40 -14.07 -4.62 2.14
CA LEU A 40 -15.47 -4.26 2.37
C LEU A 40 -16.27 -4.68 1.14
N GLY A 41 -17.24 -5.57 1.32
CA GLY A 41 -18.06 -6.10 0.23
C GLY A 41 -17.25 -6.90 -0.81
N GLY A 42 -16.14 -7.52 -0.42
CA GLY A 42 -15.24 -8.24 -1.32
C GLY A 42 -14.24 -7.36 -2.08
N ILE A 43 -14.23 -6.05 -1.84
CA ILE A 43 -13.33 -5.09 -2.47
C ILE A 43 -12.28 -4.63 -1.46
N SER A 44 -11.00 -4.67 -1.83
CA SER A 44 -9.89 -4.22 -0.98
C SER A 44 -9.87 -2.70 -0.80
N MET A 45 -9.20 -2.23 0.25
CA MET A 45 -8.92 -0.80 0.46
C MET A 45 -8.41 -0.08 -0.79
N ALA A 46 -7.41 -0.66 -1.45
CA ALA A 46 -6.75 -0.05 -2.59
C ALA A 46 -7.74 0.18 -3.74
N SER A 47 -8.58 -0.82 -4.00
CA SER A 47 -9.64 -0.72 -5.00
C SER A 47 -10.71 0.30 -4.61
N TRP A 48 -11.10 0.39 -3.34
CA TRP A 48 -12.03 1.42 -2.88
C TRP A 48 -11.49 2.84 -3.06
N ASN A 49 -10.20 3.07 -2.76
CA ASN A 49 -9.54 4.35 -3.02
C ASN A 49 -9.53 4.69 -4.51
N ALA A 50 -9.30 3.69 -5.37
CA ALA A 50 -9.34 3.89 -6.82
C ALA A 50 -10.75 4.29 -7.30
N ILE A 51 -11.80 3.63 -6.80
CA ILE A 51 -13.20 3.93 -7.14
C ILE A 51 -13.57 5.36 -6.73
N ILE A 52 -13.29 5.74 -5.48
CA ILE A 52 -13.61 7.08 -4.96
C ILE A 52 -12.85 8.16 -5.74
N SER A 53 -11.55 7.94 -5.97
CA SER A 53 -10.72 8.86 -6.75
C SER A 53 -11.24 9.04 -8.17
N ALA A 54 -11.64 7.96 -8.84
CA ALA A 54 -12.25 8.01 -10.17
C ALA A 54 -13.56 8.81 -10.17
N GLY A 55 -14.41 8.62 -9.15
CA GLY A 55 -15.62 9.43 -8.97
C GLY A 55 -15.33 10.92 -8.82
N LEU A 56 -14.33 11.28 -8.02
CA LEU A 56 -13.89 12.68 -7.87
C LEU A 56 -13.38 13.28 -9.19
N VAL A 57 -12.61 12.52 -9.97
CA VAL A 57 -12.16 12.95 -11.31
C VAL A 57 -13.34 13.26 -12.21
N VAL A 58 -14.38 12.41 -12.24
CA VAL A 58 -15.59 12.66 -13.03
C VAL A 58 -16.29 13.95 -12.59
N VAL A 59 -16.46 14.16 -11.28
CA VAL A 59 -17.07 15.38 -10.73
C VAL A 59 -16.29 16.62 -11.15
N TRP A 60 -14.96 16.58 -11.06
CA TRP A 60 -14.08 17.68 -11.45
C TRP A 60 -14.17 17.97 -12.95
N VAL A 61 -14.17 16.95 -13.80
CA VAL A 61 -14.31 17.11 -15.26
C VAL A 61 -15.67 17.73 -15.60
N LEU A 62 -16.75 17.30 -14.94
CA LEU A 62 -18.07 17.89 -15.15
C LEU A 62 -18.14 19.34 -14.67
N ALA A 63 -17.49 19.68 -13.55
CA ALA A 63 -17.42 21.05 -13.04
C ALA A 63 -16.63 21.95 -13.99
N ALA A 64 -15.46 21.50 -14.45
CA ALA A 64 -14.63 22.23 -15.40
C ALA A 64 -15.32 22.46 -16.75
N ARG A 65 -16.20 21.54 -17.18
CA ARG A 65 -16.99 21.67 -18.41
C ARG A 65 -18.24 22.54 -18.26
N ARG A 66 -18.62 22.91 -17.03
CA ARG A 66 -19.79 23.76 -16.74
C ARG A 66 -19.43 25.24 -16.56
N GLY A 67 -18.15 25.60 -16.60
CA GLY A 67 -17.68 26.99 -16.63
C GLY A 67 -17.20 27.39 -18.01
#